data_AF-A0A382D9E3-F1
#
_entry.id   AF-A0A382D9E3-F1
#
_cell.length_a   1.000
_cell.length_b   1.000
_cell.length_c   1.000
_cell.angle_alpha   90.00
_cell.angle_beta   90.00
_cell.angle_gamma   90.00
#
_symmetry.space_group_name_H-M   'P 1'
#
loop_
_entity.id
_entity.type
_entity.pdbx_description
1 polymer ?
#
loop_
_entity_poly.entity_id
_entity_poly.type
_entity_poly.pdbx_seq_one_letter_code
_entity_poly.pdbx_strand_id
1 'polypeptide(L)' 'MAVPAIFFLDMMKYLSFFGGQIMVFFGPIITAFISSQSYYKFAELLEDRNNVEFLLVEIERIESDKKKKESENI' A
#
# COMPACT_ATOMS: atom_id res chain seq x y z
N MET A 1 -15.11 1.70 10.08
CA MET A 1 -15.30 0.26 9.77
C MET A 1 -14.07 -0.35 9.10
N ALA A 2 -12.86 0.19 9.31
CA ALA A 2 -11.66 -0.25 8.58
C ALA A 2 -10.88 -1.42 9.20
N VAL A 3 -11.29 -1.97 10.34
CA VAL A 3 -10.51 -2.97 11.10
C VAL A 3 -10.09 -4.19 10.25
N PRO A 4 -10.96 -4.82 9.43
CA PRO A 4 -10.52 -5.93 8.57
C PRO A 4 -9.52 -5.53 7.49
N ALA A 5 -9.62 -4.31 6.95
CA ALA A 5 -8.71 -3.79 5.94
C ALA A 5 -7.34 -3.43 6.55
N ILE A 6 -7.32 -2.83 7.74
CA ILE A 6 -6.09 -2.56 8.50
C ILE A 6 -5.37 -3.86 8.81
N PHE A 7 -6.08 -4.88 9.31
CA PHE A 7 -5.51 -6.19 9.58
C PHE A 7 -4.92 -6.85 8.33
N PHE A 8 -5.65 -6.81 7.20
CA PHE A 8 -5.14 -7.31 5.93
C PHE A 8 -3.86 -6.59 5.48
N LEU A 9 -3.84 -5.25 5.55
CA LEU A 9 -2.66 -4.46 5.17
C LEU A 9 -1.47 -4.70 6.10
N ASP A 10 -1.71 -4.92 7.40
CA ASP A 10 -0.65 -5.24 8.35
C ASP A 10 0.02 -6.59 8.02
N MET A 11 -0.76 -7.59 7.60
CA MET A 11 -0.22 -8.85 7.07
C MET A 11 0.59 -8.65 5.79
N MET A 12 0.14 -7.73 4.92
CA MET A 12 0.81 -7.44 3.65
C MET A 12 2.15 -6.69 3.82
N LYS A 13 2.43 -6.05 4.97
CA LYS A 13 3.75 -5.45 5.23
C LYS A 13 4.89 -6.43 5.04
N TYR A 14 4.71 -7.68 5.48
CA TYR A 14 5.70 -8.74 5.34
C TYR A 14 5.80 -9.29 3.90
N LEU A 15 4.81 -9.00 3.05
CA LEU A 15 4.73 -9.44 1.66
C LEU A 15 5.13 -8.36 0.64
N SER A 16 5.27 -7.10 1.08
CA SER A 16 5.70 -5.94 0.28
C SER A 16 6.90 -6.24 -0.62
N PHE A 17 7.97 -6.80 -0.03
CA PHE A 17 9.17 -7.22 -0.74
C PHE A 17 8.87 -8.14 -1.93
N PHE A 18 7.99 -9.14 -1.74
CA PHE A 18 7.61 -10.06 -2.81
C PHE A 18 6.85 -9.36 -3.93
N GLY A 19 6.05 -8.34 -3.62
CA GLY A 19 5.38 -7.52 -4.63
C GLY A 19 6.38 -6.84 -5.58
N GLY A 20 7.40 -6.19 -5.03
CA GLY A 20 8.48 -5.59 -5.81
C GLY A 20 9.22 -6.61 -6.68
N GLN A 21 9.59 -7.77 -6.10
CA GLN A 21 10.30 -8.84 -6.82
C GLN A 21 9.47 -9.49 -7.94
N ILE A 22 8.16 -9.70 -7.72
CA ILE A 22 7.23 -10.17 -8.75
C ILE A 22 7.19 -9.18 -9.92
N MET A 23 7.14 -7.89 -9.61
CA MET A 23 7.19 -6.87 -10.66
C MET A 23 8.52 -6.90 -11.43
N VAL A 24 9.66 -6.99 -10.73
CA VAL A 24 10.95 -7.11 -11.41
C VAL A 24 10.99 -8.34 -12.33
N PHE A 25 10.46 -9.48 -11.88
CA PHE A 25 10.36 -10.71 -12.67
C PHE A 25 9.51 -10.53 -13.94
N PHE A 26 8.35 -9.87 -13.85
CA PHE A 26 7.49 -9.62 -15.00
C PHE A 26 7.90 -8.39 -15.83
N GLY A 27 8.87 -7.61 -15.37
CA GLY A 27 9.37 -6.41 -16.03
C GLY A 27 9.66 -6.59 -17.53
N PRO A 28 10.37 -7.63 -17.98
CA PRO A 28 10.65 -7.86 -19.40
C PRO A 28 9.40 -7.94 -20.29
N ILE A 29 8.28 -8.45 -19.75
CA ILE A 29 7.01 -8.59 -20.48
C ILE A 29 6.23 -7.29 -20.41
N ILE A 30 6.06 -6.73 -19.21
CA ILE A 30 5.19 -5.59 -18.98
C ILE A 30 5.78 -4.30 -19.56
N THR A 31 7.08 -4.07 -19.39
CA THR A 31 7.76 -2.85 -19.87
C THR A 31 7.91 -2.78 -21.39
N ALA A 32 7.57 -3.86 -22.11
CA ALA A 32 7.44 -3.83 -23.57
C ALA A 32 6.19 -3.05 -24.02
N PHE A 33 5.19 -2.90 -23.15
CA PHE A 33 3.92 -2.23 -23.45
C PHE A 33 3.74 -0.89 -22.71
N ILE A 34 4.47 -0.67 -21.62
CA ILE A 34 4.38 0.54 -20.80
C ILE A 34 5.76 1.12 -20.45
N SER A 35 5.80 2.35 -19.91
CA SER A 35 7.04 2.98 -19.45
C SER A 35 7.74 2.15 -18.37
N SER A 36 8.97 1.71 -18.69
CA SER A 36 9.88 1.04 -17.77
C SER A 36 10.16 1.88 -16.51
N GLN A 37 10.37 3.19 -16.68
CA GLN A 37 10.66 4.10 -15.56
C GLN A 37 9.52 4.12 -14.53
N SER A 38 8.28 4.27 -14.99
CA SER A 38 7.12 4.30 -14.09
C SER A 38 6.88 2.95 -13.44
N TYR A 39 7.08 1.86 -14.18
CA TYR A 39 6.91 0.50 -13.69
C TYR A 39 7.89 0.15 -12.58
N TYR A 40 9.19 0.35 -12.79
CA TYR A 40 10.20 0.03 -11.78
C TYR A 40 10.16 0.98 -10.59
N LYS A 41 9.76 2.24 -10.78
CA LYS A 41 9.49 3.14 -9.65
C LYS A 41 8.35 2.61 -8.77
N PHE A 42 7.31 2.03 -9.36
CA PHE A 42 6.24 1.41 -8.58
C PHE A 42 6.70 0.11 -7.92
N ALA A 43 7.54 -0.69 -8.57
CA ALA A 43 8.14 -1.88 -7.96
C ALA A 43 8.97 -1.51 -6.71
N GLU A 44 9.78 -0.46 -6.78
CA GLU A 44 10.57 0.06 -5.66
C GLU A 44 9.67 0.54 -4.51
N LEU A 45 8.60 1.28 -4.82
CA LEU A 45 7.63 1.71 -3.82
C LEU A 45 6.92 0.53 -3.14
N LEU A 46 6.61 -0.52 -3.89
CA LEU A 46 5.93 -1.70 -3.37
C LEU A 46 6.87 -2.58 -2.54
N GLU A 47 8.16 -2.60 -2.86
CA GLU A 47 9.18 -3.39 -2.16
C GLU A 47 9.44 -2.90 -0.73
N ASP A 48 9.40 -1.58 -0.50
CA ASP A 48 9.64 -1.02 0.82
C ASP A 48 8.40 -1.16 1.73
N ARG A 49 8.52 -2.04 2.73
CA ARG A 49 7.50 -2.24 3.77
C ARG A 49 7.07 -0.95 4.48
N ASN A 50 7.94 0.06 4.56
CA ASN A 50 7.62 1.33 5.22
C ASN A 50 6.55 2.11 4.45
N ASN A 51 6.42 1.90 3.14
CA ASN A 51 5.34 2.49 2.36
C ASN A 51 3.98 1.85 2.71
N VAL A 52 3.97 0.56 3.07
CA VAL A 52 2.77 -0.12 3.57
C VAL A 52 2.42 0.33 5.00
N GLU A 53 3.40 0.55 5.88
CA GLU A 53 3.19 1.26 7.17
C GLU A 53 2.52 2.60 6.95
N PHE A 54 3.09 3.41 6.06
CA PHE A 54 2.60 4.75 5.82
C PHE A 54 1.12 4.75 5.43
N LEU A 55 0.72 3.84 4.53
CA LEU A 55 -0.68 3.67 4.13
C LEU A 55 -1.56 3.22 5.31
N LEU A 56 -1.07 2.30 6.13
CA LEU A 56 -1.83 1.78 7.28
C LEU A 56 -2.10 2.87 8.32
N VAL A 57 -1.06 3.63 8.70
CA VAL A 57 -1.19 4.76 9.63
C VAL A 57 -2.15 5.82 9.09
N GLU A 58 -2.09 6.09 7.78
CA GLU A 58 -2.97 7.08 7.16
C GLU A 58 -4.45 6.63 7.16
N ILE A 59 -4.72 5.34 6.94
CA ILE A 59 -6.07 4.78 7.06
C ILE A 59 -6.59 4.90 8.49
N GLU A 60 -5.76 4.59 9.49
CA GLU A 60 -6.11 4.72 10.92
C GLU A 60 -6.42 6.17 11.30
N ARG A 61 -5.62 7.12 10.79
CA ARG A 61 -5.84 8.56 10.99
C ARG A 61 -7.18 9.00 10.42
N ILE A 62 -7.48 8.66 9.17
CA ILE A 62 -8.74 9.04 8.50
C ILE A 62 -9.95 8.44 9.24
N GLU A 63 -9.87 7.19 9.68
CA GLU A 63 -10.95 6.55 10.46
C GLU A 63 -11.14 7.18 11.84
N SER A 64 -10.05 7.56 12.50
CA SER A 64 -10.10 8.27 13.79
C SER A 64 -10.73 9.65 13.64
N ASP A 65 -10.37 10.40 12.59
CA ASP A 65 -10.96 11.70 12.28
C ASP A 65 -12.45 11.60 11.95
N LYS A 66 -12.86 10.54 11.23
CA LYS A 66 -14.27 10.29 10.93
C LYS A 66 -15.07 10.01 12.20
N LYS A 67 -14.56 9.16 13.10
CA LYS A 67 -15.22 8.86 14.39
C LYS A 67 -15.40 10.11 15.25
N LYS A 68 -14.38 10.98 15.32
CA LYS A 68 -14.46 12.25 16.08
C LYS A 68 -15.58 13.16 15.56
N LYS A 69 -15.69 13.32 14.24
CA LYS A 69 -16.75 14.11 13.60
C LYS A 69 -18.15 13.54 13.86
N GLU A 70 -18.29 12.21 13.94
CA GLU A 70 -19.57 11.58 14.26
C GLU A 70 -19.97 11.82 15.72
N SER A 71 -19.01 11.82 16.66
CA SER A 71 -19.27 12.09 18.09
C SER A 71 -19.51 13.57 18.43
N GLU A 72 -19.01 14.52 17.63
CA GLU A 72 -19.23 15.97 17.82
C GLU A 72 -20.60 16.45 17.28
N ASN A 73 -21.26 15.63 16.46
CA ASN A 73 -22.57 15.91 15.87
C ASN A 73 -23.75 15.25 16.63
N ILE A 74 -23.49 14.67 17.81
CA ILE A 74 -24.47 14.06 18.72
C ILE A 74 -24.50 14.87 20.02
#